data_AF-A0A0F9A7A4-F1
#
_entry.id   AF-A0A0F9A7A4-F1
#
_cell.length_a   1.000
_cell.length_b   1.000
_cell.length_c   1.000
_cell.angle_alpha   90.00
_cell.angle_beta   90.00
_cell.angle_gamma   90.00
#
_symmetry.space_group_name_H-M   'P 1'
#
loop_
_entity.id
_entity.type
_entity.pdbx_description
1 polymer ?
#
loop_
_entity_poly.entity_id
_entity_poly.type
_entity_poly.pdbx_seq_one_letter_code
_entity_poly.pdbx_strand_id
1 'polypeptide(L)'
;TNVICNGMLTLHFGVTETIGSLSGAGLVQFRQGTGSHLIVGNNNSSTIFAGRITPGNGDGALTKIGSAALTLTGDSTYSGGTIVSGGALQIGGGSATGSILGDVTNNASLIFNRSDDLTFGGAISGTGSVTKLGANTLTLTGANTYAGGTTIADGKLVVDNDLNLGSAGGIVTFEGGTFRSEGVWAIFPSTRHFVANGADAVFEIGNSGIVNGGICGSGGSW
;
A
#
# COMPACT_ATOMS: atom_id res chain seq x y z
N THR A 1 11.11 19.68 11.35
CA THR A 1 11.88 20.26 10.23
C THR A 1 11.37 19.73 8.91
N ASN A 2 11.20 20.55 7.88
CA ASN A 2 10.81 20.08 6.53
C ASN A 2 12.07 19.77 5.72
N VAL A 3 12.10 18.63 5.04
CA VAL A 3 13.28 18.18 4.30
C VAL A 3 13.00 18.12 2.81
N ILE A 4 13.83 18.85 2.04
CA ILE A 4 13.96 18.70 0.59
C ILE A 4 15.29 17.99 0.34
N CYS A 5 15.24 16.68 0.10
CA CYS A 5 16.41 15.85 -0.12
C CYS A 5 16.70 15.81 -1.64
N ASN A 6 17.70 16.57 -2.08
CA ASN A 6 18.19 16.57 -3.47
C ASN A 6 19.58 15.95 -3.62
N GLY A 7 20.25 15.64 -2.50
CA GLY A 7 21.55 14.95 -2.43
C GLY A 7 21.43 13.70 -1.56
N MET A 8 22.47 13.38 -0.80
CA MET A 8 22.40 12.32 0.20
C MET A 8 22.03 12.90 1.58
N LEU A 9 20.99 12.36 2.20
CA LEU A 9 20.68 12.51 3.62
C LEU A 9 21.02 11.20 4.33
N THR A 10 21.93 11.26 5.30
CA THR A 10 22.36 10.08 6.07
C THR A 10 21.79 10.12 7.47
N LEU A 11 21.07 9.06 7.84
CA LEU A 11 20.59 8.82 9.21
C LEU A 11 21.57 7.89 9.93
N HIS A 12 21.84 8.13 11.21
CA HIS A 12 22.83 7.39 12.00
C HIS A 12 22.21 6.21 12.76
N PHE A 13 23.03 5.42 13.44
CA PHE A 13 22.61 4.20 14.16
C PHE A 13 21.69 4.49 15.35
N GLY A 14 20.63 3.68 15.52
CA GLY A 14 19.79 3.71 16.72
C GLY A 14 19.05 5.03 16.93
N VAL A 15 18.97 5.88 15.90
CA VAL A 15 18.24 7.14 15.96
C VAL A 15 16.87 6.98 15.31
N THR A 16 15.87 7.50 16.00
CA THR A 16 14.58 7.84 15.42
C THR A 16 14.64 9.31 15.01
N GLU A 17 14.62 9.57 13.71
CA GLU A 17 14.57 10.94 13.18
C GLU A 17 13.12 11.29 12.83
N THR A 18 12.58 12.36 13.41
CA THR A 18 11.23 12.84 13.09
C THR A 18 11.28 14.15 12.31
N ILE A 19 10.80 14.11 11.07
CA ILE A 19 10.71 15.26 10.18
C ILE A 19 9.26 15.62 9.88
N GLY A 20 9.05 16.90 9.54
CA GLY A 20 7.74 17.42 9.17
C GLY A 20 7.27 16.90 7.84
N SER A 21 8.11 16.96 6.81
CA SER A 21 7.84 16.35 5.52
C SER A 21 9.12 15.94 4.81
N LEU A 22 8.99 15.02 3.86
CA LEU A 22 10.06 14.56 2.97
C LEU A 22 9.67 14.81 1.52
N SER A 23 10.52 15.49 0.76
CA SER A 23 10.35 15.74 -0.67
C SER A 23 11.70 15.78 -1.39
N GLY A 24 11.68 15.84 -2.73
CA GLY A 24 12.89 15.85 -3.56
C GLY A 24 13.19 14.50 -4.21
N ALA A 25 14.36 14.39 -4.84
CA ALA A 25 14.77 13.25 -5.66
C ALA A 25 16.09 12.57 -5.21
N GLY A 26 16.59 12.93 -4.02
CA GLY A 26 17.86 12.47 -3.48
C GLY A 26 17.82 11.07 -2.86
N LEU A 27 18.84 10.76 -2.08
CA LEU A 27 18.99 9.49 -1.38
C LEU A 27 18.84 9.70 0.13
N VAL A 28 17.91 8.99 0.76
CA VAL A 28 17.91 8.82 2.21
C VAL A 28 18.57 7.49 2.53
N GLN A 29 19.68 7.52 3.28
CA GLN A 29 20.43 6.33 3.63
C GLN A 29 20.46 6.11 5.14
N PHE A 30 20.02 4.93 5.59
CA PHE A 30 20.21 4.48 6.96
C PHE A 30 21.63 3.92 7.13
N ARG A 31 22.52 4.61 7.85
CA ARG A 31 23.93 4.23 7.97
C ARG A 31 24.12 3.16 9.04
N GLN A 32 24.57 1.98 8.61
CA GLN A 32 24.76 0.69 9.34
C GLN A 32 23.90 0.35 10.58
N GLY A 33 23.88 -0.93 10.96
CA GLY A 33 23.23 -1.42 12.18
C GLY A 33 21.69 -1.41 12.17
N THR A 34 21.11 -2.05 13.18
CA THR A 34 19.66 -2.24 13.31
C THR A 34 18.98 -1.06 14.03
N GLY A 35 17.68 -0.85 13.78
CA GLY A 35 16.85 0.09 14.55
C GLY A 35 16.82 1.55 14.08
N SER A 36 17.50 1.91 13.00
CA SER A 36 17.36 3.25 12.39
C SER A 36 15.94 3.47 11.87
N HIS A 37 15.30 4.58 12.25
CA HIS A 37 13.88 4.81 11.97
C HIS A 37 13.64 6.25 11.51
N LEU A 38 13.02 6.41 10.34
CA LEU A 38 12.58 7.72 9.85
C LEU A 38 11.07 7.88 10.08
N ILE A 39 10.67 8.94 10.78
CA ILE A 39 9.28 9.33 10.98
C ILE A 39 9.01 10.61 10.17
N VAL A 40 7.97 10.60 9.33
CA VAL A 40 7.67 11.69 8.38
C VAL A 40 6.21 12.11 8.45
N GLY A 41 5.92 13.40 8.24
CA GLY A 41 4.56 13.92 8.06
C GLY A 41 4.03 14.79 9.20
N ASN A 42 4.86 15.19 10.18
CA ASN A 42 4.40 15.98 11.33
C ASN A 42 3.83 17.37 10.98
N ASN A 43 4.10 17.87 9.76
CA ASN A 43 3.64 19.17 9.30
C ASN A 43 2.31 19.13 8.53
N ASN A 44 1.70 17.95 8.39
CA ASN A 44 0.45 17.75 7.66
C ASN A 44 0.42 18.37 6.26
N SER A 45 1.55 18.37 5.55
CA SER A 45 1.64 18.79 4.15
C SER A 45 1.84 17.59 3.24
N SER A 46 1.08 17.53 2.14
CA SER A 46 1.26 16.47 1.17
C SER A 46 2.57 16.65 0.41
N THR A 47 3.38 15.60 0.31
CA THR A 47 4.65 15.65 -0.41
C THR A 47 4.88 14.47 -1.33
N ILE A 48 5.71 14.69 -2.35
CA ILE A 48 6.22 13.65 -3.25
C ILE A 48 7.72 13.54 -3.00
N PHE A 49 8.17 12.32 -2.72
CA PHE A 49 9.58 11.96 -2.69
C PHE A 49 9.87 11.02 -3.86
N ALA A 50 10.59 11.54 -4.86
CA ALA A 50 11.05 10.80 -6.04
C ALA A 50 12.40 10.11 -5.81
N GLY A 51 13.02 10.39 -4.67
CA GLY A 51 14.26 9.77 -4.25
C GLY A 51 14.06 8.36 -3.72
N ARG A 52 15.18 7.73 -3.34
CA ARG A 52 15.20 6.38 -2.79
C ARG A 52 15.47 6.44 -1.29
N ILE A 53 14.77 5.63 -0.52
CA ILE A 53 15.11 5.33 0.87
C ILE A 53 15.79 3.97 0.88
N THR A 54 17.08 3.93 1.20
CA THR A 54 17.88 2.70 1.11
C THR A 54 18.44 2.30 2.47
N PRO A 55 18.51 0.99 2.75
CA PRO A 55 19.32 0.51 3.84
C PRO A 55 20.78 0.80 3.47
N GLY A 56 21.59 1.23 4.42
CA GLY A 56 23.02 1.06 4.31
C GLY A 56 23.33 -0.42 4.55
N ASN A 57 23.58 -0.78 5.80
CA ASN A 57 24.00 -2.12 6.21
C ASN A 57 23.10 -2.71 7.31
N GLY A 58 21.89 -2.18 7.45
CA GLY A 58 20.86 -2.68 8.36
C GLY A 58 19.47 -2.35 7.83
N ASP A 59 18.42 -2.64 8.60
CA ASP A 59 17.09 -2.78 8.01
C ASP A 59 16.39 -1.47 7.67
N GLY A 60 16.48 -0.45 8.54
CA GLY A 60 15.86 0.86 8.32
C GLY A 60 14.32 0.82 8.25
N ALA A 61 13.63 1.52 9.15
CA ALA A 61 12.16 1.58 9.16
C ALA A 61 11.65 2.96 8.70
N LEU A 62 10.43 2.97 8.16
CA LEU A 62 9.70 4.19 7.84
C LEU A 62 8.37 4.25 8.59
N THR A 63 8.09 5.36 9.30
CA THR A 63 6.75 5.67 9.80
C THR A 63 6.20 6.94 9.15
N LYS A 64 5.02 6.83 8.55
CA LYS A 64 4.21 7.96 8.10
C LYS A 64 3.21 8.37 9.19
N ILE A 65 3.31 9.61 9.67
CA ILE A 65 2.40 10.25 10.64
C ILE A 65 1.71 11.47 10.03
N GLY A 66 0.79 12.10 10.77
CA GLY A 66 0.08 13.31 10.34
C GLY A 66 -1.01 13.03 9.30
N SER A 67 -1.83 14.02 9.00
CA SER A 67 -3.07 13.84 8.23
C SER A 67 -2.90 13.86 6.70
N ALA A 68 -1.80 14.41 6.19
CA ALA A 68 -1.58 14.55 4.75
C ALA A 68 -0.94 13.32 4.09
N ALA A 69 -0.76 13.34 2.77
CA ALA A 69 -0.19 12.22 2.01
C ALA A 69 1.34 12.31 1.88
N LEU A 70 2.03 11.18 1.97
CA LEU A 70 3.38 11.03 1.42
C LEU A 70 3.30 10.13 0.20
N THR A 71 3.78 10.60 -0.94
CA THR A 71 3.86 9.83 -2.17
C THR A 71 5.31 9.45 -2.44
N LEU A 72 5.60 8.15 -2.51
CA LEU A 72 6.92 7.61 -2.85
C LEU A 72 6.92 7.20 -4.32
N THR A 73 7.68 7.93 -5.14
CA THR A 73 7.83 7.62 -6.59
C THR A 73 9.21 7.04 -6.91
N GLY A 74 10.16 7.04 -5.97
CA GLY A 74 11.43 6.34 -6.12
C GLY A 74 11.44 4.95 -5.49
N ASP A 75 12.27 4.06 -6.04
CA ASP A 75 12.37 2.66 -5.60
C ASP A 75 13.21 2.55 -4.32
N SER A 76 12.51 2.53 -3.19
CA SER A 76 13.09 2.35 -1.87
C SER A 76 13.32 0.87 -1.57
N THR A 77 14.41 0.57 -0.86
CA THR A 77 14.88 -0.80 -0.63
C THR A 77 15.10 -1.12 0.85
N TYR A 78 14.64 -0.25 1.76
CA TYR A 78 14.75 -0.51 3.20
C TYR A 78 13.88 -1.72 3.58
N SER A 79 14.30 -2.50 4.58
CA SER A 79 13.70 -3.77 4.97
C SER A 79 13.15 -3.79 6.40
N GLY A 80 13.31 -2.72 7.18
CA GLY A 80 12.87 -2.63 8.58
C GLY A 80 11.37 -2.49 8.78
N GLY A 81 10.58 -2.60 7.71
CA GLY A 81 9.13 -2.47 7.70
C GLY A 81 8.64 -1.03 7.58
N THR A 82 7.33 -0.91 7.38
CA THR A 82 6.65 0.37 7.20
C THR A 82 5.46 0.49 8.15
N ILE A 83 5.30 1.65 8.78
CA ILE A 83 4.13 1.97 9.61
C ILE A 83 3.41 3.17 9.01
N VAL A 84 2.12 3.04 8.72
CA VAL A 84 1.25 4.15 8.32
C VAL A 84 0.34 4.48 9.50
N SER A 85 0.76 5.42 10.33
CA SER A 85 0.02 5.82 11.54
C SER A 85 -1.02 6.92 11.28
N GLY A 86 -0.93 7.64 10.17
CA GLY A 86 -1.85 8.73 9.84
C GLY A 86 -1.77 9.18 8.38
N GLY A 87 -2.88 9.75 7.89
CA GLY A 87 -2.99 10.29 6.54
C GLY A 87 -2.91 9.18 5.50
N ALA A 88 -2.14 9.41 4.43
CA ALA A 88 -1.91 8.40 3.41
C ALA A 88 -0.42 8.18 3.13
N LEU A 89 -0.05 6.93 2.89
CA LEU A 89 1.18 6.56 2.20
C LEU A 89 0.80 6.04 0.81
N GLN A 90 1.24 6.73 -0.23
CA GLN A 90 1.02 6.33 -1.62
C GLN A 90 2.31 5.80 -2.24
N ILE A 91 2.22 4.64 -2.88
CA ILE A 91 3.31 3.99 -3.61
C ILE A 91 3.09 4.21 -5.10
N GLY A 92 4.06 4.88 -5.72
CA GLY A 92 3.95 5.41 -7.08
C GLY A 92 3.12 6.70 -7.14
N GLY A 93 3.04 7.26 -8.34
CA GLY A 93 2.24 8.45 -8.65
C GLY A 93 1.61 8.38 -10.03
N GLY A 94 1.18 7.17 -10.43
CA GLY A 94 0.88 6.85 -11.84
C GLY A 94 2.15 6.61 -12.66
N SER A 95 3.25 6.27 -12.00
CA SER A 95 4.56 5.96 -12.59
C SER A 95 4.86 4.47 -12.53
N ALA A 96 5.89 4.03 -13.26
CA ALA A 96 6.45 2.68 -13.20
C ALA A 96 7.59 2.55 -12.16
N THR A 97 7.74 3.53 -11.28
CA THR A 97 8.60 3.46 -10.07
C THR A 97 7.86 3.84 -8.79
N GLY A 98 8.39 3.41 -7.65
CA GLY A 98 7.86 3.60 -6.31
C GLY A 98 7.71 2.26 -5.60
N SER A 99 8.36 2.10 -4.44
CA SER A 99 8.33 0.85 -3.69
C SER A 99 8.47 1.06 -2.18
N ILE A 100 7.96 0.07 -1.44
CA ILE A 100 8.27 -0.23 -0.05
C ILE A 100 8.50 -1.74 0.04
N LEU A 101 9.30 -2.22 1.02
CA LEU A 101 9.52 -3.64 1.24
C LEU A 101 9.11 -4.05 2.66
N GLY A 102 8.93 -5.36 2.82
CA GLY A 102 8.56 -5.97 4.09
C GLY A 102 7.10 -5.73 4.49
N ASP A 103 6.79 -6.08 5.73
CA ASP A 103 5.45 -5.95 6.28
C ASP A 103 5.06 -4.49 6.54
N VAL A 104 3.76 -4.24 6.52
CA VAL A 104 3.18 -2.92 6.73
C VAL A 104 2.17 -2.96 7.87
N THR A 105 2.39 -2.12 8.88
CA THR A 105 1.35 -1.80 9.87
C THR A 105 0.59 -0.57 9.39
N ASN A 106 -0.58 -0.79 8.79
CA ASN A 106 -1.42 0.26 8.23
C ASN A 106 -2.59 0.59 9.17
N ASN A 107 -2.53 1.76 9.82
CA ASN A 107 -3.58 2.30 10.68
C ASN A 107 -4.28 3.52 10.07
N ALA A 108 -4.02 3.82 8.79
CA ALA A 108 -4.64 4.92 8.06
C ALA A 108 -4.95 4.50 6.62
N SER A 109 -4.27 5.05 5.61
CA SER A 109 -4.48 4.69 4.21
C SER A 109 -3.17 4.30 3.51
N LEU A 110 -3.16 3.13 2.89
CA LEU A 110 -2.08 2.67 2.01
C LEU A 110 -2.61 2.60 0.58
N ILE A 111 -2.00 3.36 -0.33
CA ILE A 111 -2.48 3.53 -1.70
C ILE A 111 -1.41 3.00 -2.68
N PHE A 112 -1.81 2.17 -3.63
CA PHE A 112 -0.95 1.70 -4.71
C PHE A 112 -1.38 2.35 -6.03
N ASN A 113 -0.54 3.25 -6.54
CA ASN A 113 -0.75 3.99 -7.79
C ASN A 113 0.42 3.74 -8.76
N ARG A 114 0.53 2.50 -9.22
CA ARG A 114 1.55 1.99 -10.14
C ARG A 114 1.01 1.94 -11.57
N SER A 115 1.81 2.34 -12.55
CA SER A 115 1.47 2.25 -13.97
C SER A 115 2.00 0.99 -14.65
N ASP A 116 2.48 0.02 -13.88
CA ASP A 116 2.97 -1.29 -14.26
C ASP A 116 2.41 -2.33 -13.28
N ASP A 117 2.58 -3.60 -13.59
CA ASP A 117 2.17 -4.67 -12.69
C ASP A 117 3.06 -4.72 -11.46
N LEU A 118 2.45 -4.82 -10.27
CA LEU A 118 3.14 -4.93 -8.99
C LEU A 118 2.62 -6.13 -8.21
N THR A 119 3.53 -7.00 -7.79
CA THR A 119 3.25 -8.00 -6.75
C THR A 119 3.75 -7.48 -5.40
N PHE A 120 2.85 -7.39 -4.42
CA PHE A 120 3.20 -7.02 -3.05
C PHE A 120 2.99 -8.19 -2.10
N GLY A 121 4.10 -8.74 -1.59
CA GLY A 121 4.11 -9.93 -0.73
C GLY A 121 4.22 -9.67 0.77
N GLY A 122 4.43 -8.42 1.20
CA GLY A 122 4.45 -8.06 2.62
C GLY A 122 3.06 -8.22 3.24
N ALA A 123 3.00 -8.70 4.48
CA ALA A 123 1.75 -8.73 5.23
C ALA A 123 1.34 -7.31 5.61
N ILE A 124 0.10 -6.95 5.29
CA ILE A 124 -0.51 -5.67 5.67
C ILE A 124 -1.45 -5.92 6.85
N SER A 125 -1.18 -5.27 7.97
CA SER A 125 -1.93 -5.37 9.23
C SER A 125 -2.49 -4.01 9.66
N GLY A 126 -3.26 -3.98 10.76
CA GLY A 126 -3.73 -2.74 11.39
C GLY A 126 -5.19 -2.38 11.09
N THR A 127 -5.60 -1.16 11.41
CA THR A 127 -7.00 -0.72 11.28
C THR A 127 -7.31 0.02 9.97
N GLY A 128 -6.28 0.33 9.18
CA GLY A 128 -6.37 1.16 7.99
C GLY A 128 -6.93 0.44 6.76
N SER A 129 -7.16 1.22 5.70
CA SER A 129 -7.65 0.76 4.41
C SER A 129 -6.54 0.64 3.37
N VAL A 130 -6.75 -0.23 2.38
CA VAL A 130 -5.90 -0.36 1.19
C VAL A 130 -6.65 0.17 -0.02
N THR A 131 -6.00 0.97 -0.86
CA THR A 131 -6.56 1.47 -2.11
C THR A 131 -5.69 1.06 -3.29
N LYS A 132 -6.30 0.45 -4.30
CA LYS A 132 -5.71 0.19 -5.61
C LYS A 132 -6.19 1.26 -6.59
N LEU A 133 -5.25 2.12 -7.03
CA LEU A 133 -5.54 3.33 -7.81
C LEU A 133 -4.86 3.36 -9.19
N GLY A 134 -3.77 2.63 -9.39
CA GLY A 134 -3.03 2.65 -10.67
C GLY A 134 -3.74 1.85 -11.77
N ALA A 135 -3.45 2.13 -13.05
CA ALA A 135 -4.15 1.51 -14.18
C ALA A 135 -3.84 0.00 -14.38
N ASN A 136 -2.72 -0.51 -13.85
CA ASN A 136 -2.27 -1.89 -14.09
C ASN A 136 -2.62 -2.86 -12.93
N THR A 137 -2.01 -4.04 -12.90
CA THR A 137 -2.36 -5.09 -11.92
C THR A 137 -1.62 -4.87 -10.61
N LEU A 138 -2.34 -4.92 -9.49
CA LEU A 138 -1.75 -5.16 -8.18
C LEU A 138 -2.10 -6.59 -7.76
N THR A 139 -1.10 -7.40 -7.48
CA THR A 139 -1.27 -8.75 -6.91
C THR A 139 -0.87 -8.72 -5.45
N LEU A 140 -1.82 -8.98 -4.54
CA LEU A 140 -1.54 -9.11 -3.11
C LEU A 140 -1.37 -10.59 -2.76
N THR A 141 -0.19 -10.97 -2.28
CA THR A 141 0.11 -12.36 -1.89
C THR A 141 0.32 -12.54 -0.39
N GLY A 142 0.53 -11.44 0.35
CA GLY A 142 0.69 -11.45 1.81
C GLY A 142 -0.56 -11.95 2.56
N ALA A 143 -0.35 -12.57 3.72
CA ALA A 143 -1.42 -12.91 4.66
C ALA A 143 -1.84 -11.66 5.42
N ASN A 144 -2.89 -10.99 4.95
CA ASN A 144 -3.24 -9.66 5.40
C ASN A 144 -4.26 -9.70 6.55
N THR A 145 -4.17 -8.74 7.46
CA THR A 145 -5.08 -8.58 8.62
C THR A 145 -5.61 -7.17 8.79
N TYR A 146 -5.34 -6.25 7.84
CA TYR A 146 -5.92 -4.90 7.90
C TYR A 146 -7.45 -4.93 7.93
N ALA A 147 -8.06 -4.06 8.74
CA ALA A 147 -9.49 -4.10 8.99
C ALA A 147 -10.31 -3.03 8.24
N GLY A 148 -9.66 -2.00 7.68
CA GLY A 148 -10.35 -0.86 7.05
C GLY A 148 -10.93 -1.13 5.66
N GLY A 149 -10.80 -2.35 5.13
CA GLY A 149 -11.30 -2.74 3.82
C GLY A 149 -10.39 -2.34 2.66
N THR A 150 -10.85 -2.68 1.45
CA THR A 150 -10.09 -2.52 0.20
C THR A 150 -10.92 -1.73 -0.80
N THR A 151 -10.36 -0.68 -1.39
CA THR A 151 -10.99 0.06 -2.49
C THR A 151 -10.23 -0.19 -3.79
N ILE A 152 -10.93 -0.57 -4.84
CA ILE A 152 -10.42 -0.77 -6.19
C ILE A 152 -10.96 0.39 -7.03
N ALA A 153 -10.19 1.48 -7.06
CA ALA A 153 -10.56 2.68 -7.78
C ALA A 153 -10.33 2.54 -9.29
N ASP A 154 -9.23 1.87 -9.69
CA ASP A 154 -8.89 1.66 -11.09
C ASP A 154 -7.99 0.42 -11.28
N GLY A 155 -7.84 -0.01 -12.53
CA GLY A 155 -7.05 -1.16 -12.96
C GLY A 155 -7.54 -2.47 -12.37
N LYS A 156 -6.63 -3.40 -12.06
CA LYS A 156 -6.97 -4.73 -11.57
C LYS A 156 -6.33 -5.04 -10.22
N LEU A 157 -7.10 -5.58 -9.28
CA LEU A 157 -6.61 -6.20 -8.06
C LEU A 157 -6.73 -7.72 -8.19
N VAL A 158 -5.61 -8.43 -8.04
CA VAL A 158 -5.53 -9.89 -8.05
C VAL A 158 -5.19 -10.42 -6.65
N VAL A 159 -5.89 -11.48 -6.25
CA VAL A 159 -5.61 -12.23 -5.02
C VAL A 159 -5.72 -13.74 -5.26
N ASP A 160 -4.98 -14.53 -4.50
CA ASP A 160 -5.06 -15.99 -4.57
C ASP A 160 -6.08 -16.56 -3.57
N ASN A 161 -6.23 -15.89 -2.42
CA ASN A 161 -7.13 -16.30 -1.35
C ASN A 161 -7.72 -15.11 -0.59
N ASP A 162 -8.82 -15.34 0.12
CA ASP A 162 -9.57 -14.30 0.83
C ASP A 162 -8.74 -13.58 1.91
N LEU A 163 -7.75 -14.24 2.52
CA LEU A 163 -6.85 -13.61 3.51
C LEU A 163 -5.93 -12.55 2.89
N ASN A 164 -5.76 -12.52 1.56
CA ASN A 164 -5.05 -11.42 0.90
C ASN A 164 -5.85 -10.10 0.97
N LEU A 165 -7.13 -10.11 1.35
CA LEU A 165 -7.98 -8.93 1.46
C LEU A 165 -8.12 -8.38 2.89
N GLY A 166 -7.29 -8.86 3.84
CA GLY A 166 -7.32 -8.39 5.22
C GLY A 166 -8.32 -9.15 6.10
N SER A 167 -8.84 -8.52 7.14
CA SER A 167 -9.83 -9.13 8.06
C SER A 167 -11.16 -9.39 7.36
N ALA A 168 -11.79 -10.55 7.55
CA ALA A 168 -13.02 -10.99 6.87
C ALA A 168 -14.24 -10.05 6.99
N GLY A 169 -14.21 -9.09 7.92
CA GLY A 169 -15.23 -8.04 8.01
C GLY A 169 -14.97 -6.81 7.13
N GLY A 170 -13.81 -6.71 6.48
CA GLY A 170 -13.46 -5.61 5.58
C GLY A 170 -14.23 -5.70 4.27
N ILE A 171 -14.87 -4.59 3.90
CA ILE A 171 -15.59 -4.45 2.62
C ILE A 171 -14.58 -4.30 1.48
N VAL A 172 -14.89 -4.92 0.34
CA VAL A 172 -14.20 -4.63 -0.93
C VAL A 172 -15.10 -3.75 -1.78
N THR A 173 -14.67 -2.51 -2.00
CA THR A 173 -15.41 -1.51 -2.78
C THR A 173 -14.77 -1.33 -4.15
N PHE A 174 -15.58 -1.22 -5.19
CA PHE A 174 -15.16 -1.02 -6.57
C PHE A 174 -15.70 0.33 -7.04
N GLU A 175 -14.81 1.26 -7.37
CA GLU A 175 -15.19 2.57 -7.90
C GLU A 175 -14.95 2.68 -9.41
N GLY A 176 -14.37 1.64 -10.02
CA GLY A 176 -14.17 1.53 -11.47
C GLY A 176 -13.27 0.37 -11.90
N GLY A 177 -12.45 -0.18 -10.99
CA GLY A 177 -11.53 -1.27 -11.33
C GLY A 177 -12.13 -2.68 -11.27
N THR A 178 -11.28 -3.65 -11.62
CA THR A 178 -11.58 -5.08 -11.62
C THR A 178 -11.00 -5.77 -10.38
N PHE A 179 -11.80 -6.59 -9.71
CA PHE A 179 -11.29 -7.62 -8.79
C PHE A 179 -11.17 -8.95 -9.53
N ARG A 180 -10.09 -9.68 -9.27
CA ARG A 180 -9.90 -11.04 -9.78
C ARG A 180 -9.32 -11.96 -8.72
N SER A 181 -9.92 -13.13 -8.53
CA SER A 181 -9.33 -14.21 -7.73
C SER A 181 -8.67 -15.29 -8.61
N GLU A 182 -7.44 -15.71 -8.33
CA GLU A 182 -6.66 -16.65 -9.19
C GLU A 182 -6.24 -17.98 -8.51
N GLY A 183 -6.83 -18.35 -7.38
CA GLY A 183 -6.47 -19.59 -6.66
C GLY A 183 -6.49 -20.88 -7.50
N VAL A 184 -5.36 -21.60 -7.51
CA VAL A 184 -5.09 -22.85 -8.27
C VAL A 184 -5.96 -24.04 -7.85
N TRP A 185 -6.66 -23.96 -6.71
CA TRP A 185 -7.56 -25.01 -6.24
C TRP A 185 -8.94 -24.41 -5.98
N ALA A 186 -9.89 -24.85 -6.80
CA ALA A 186 -11.26 -24.37 -6.89
C ALA A 186 -11.88 -23.91 -5.57
N ILE A 187 -12.56 -22.77 -5.66
CA ILE A 187 -13.31 -22.03 -4.64
C ILE A 187 -12.50 -20.90 -3.99
N PHE A 188 -12.94 -19.66 -4.25
CA PHE A 188 -12.59 -18.48 -3.47
C PHE A 188 -13.71 -18.27 -2.42
N PRO A 189 -13.61 -18.87 -1.22
CA PRO A 189 -14.64 -18.71 -0.21
C PRO A 189 -14.49 -17.35 0.46
N SER A 190 -15.47 -16.48 0.26
CA SER A 190 -15.50 -15.19 0.95
C SER A 190 -16.85 -14.94 1.59
N THR A 191 -16.82 -14.48 2.84
CA THR A 191 -18.00 -13.94 3.56
C THR A 191 -18.06 -12.42 3.49
N ARG A 192 -17.10 -11.77 2.82
CA ARG A 192 -17.00 -10.31 2.75
C ARG A 192 -18.10 -9.74 1.87
N HIS A 193 -18.47 -8.49 2.17
CA HIS A 193 -19.30 -7.72 1.25
C HIS A 193 -18.44 -7.16 0.12
N PHE A 194 -18.90 -7.36 -1.10
CA PHE A 194 -18.34 -6.75 -2.31
C PHE A 194 -19.33 -5.69 -2.80
N VAL A 195 -18.87 -4.45 -2.93
CA VAL A 195 -19.71 -3.29 -3.24
C VAL A 195 -19.18 -2.59 -4.49
N ALA A 196 -19.84 -2.71 -5.63
CA ALA A 196 -19.48 -1.89 -6.80
C ALA A 196 -20.37 -0.68 -7.02
N ASN A 197 -19.73 0.47 -6.92
CA ASN A 197 -20.32 1.78 -7.13
C ASN A 197 -19.90 2.37 -8.48
N GLY A 198 -18.77 1.92 -9.04
CA GLY A 198 -18.26 2.35 -10.34
C GLY A 198 -19.01 1.74 -11.52
N ALA A 199 -19.23 2.52 -12.58
CA ALA A 199 -19.90 2.04 -13.79
C ALA A 199 -19.13 0.89 -14.47
N ASP A 200 -17.80 0.96 -14.46
CA ASP A 200 -16.89 0.00 -15.10
C ASP A 200 -16.36 -1.07 -14.14
N ALA A 201 -16.92 -1.16 -12.93
CA ALA A 201 -16.48 -2.15 -11.98
C ALA A 201 -16.76 -3.58 -12.48
N VAL A 202 -15.76 -4.45 -12.34
CA VAL A 202 -15.86 -5.85 -12.76
C VAL A 202 -15.47 -6.75 -11.60
N PHE A 203 -16.32 -7.75 -11.33
CA PHE A 203 -16.04 -8.81 -10.38
C PHE A 203 -15.76 -10.12 -11.13
N GLU A 204 -14.49 -10.56 -11.12
CA GLU A 204 -14.09 -11.81 -11.75
C GLU A 204 -13.67 -12.84 -10.71
N ILE A 205 -14.23 -14.04 -10.78
CA ILE A 205 -13.69 -15.21 -10.11
C ILE A 205 -13.06 -16.10 -11.18
N GLY A 206 -11.75 -16.35 -11.09
CA GLY A 206 -11.01 -17.13 -12.09
C GLY A 206 -11.45 -18.59 -12.25
N ASN A 207 -12.13 -19.17 -11.25
CA ASN A 207 -12.62 -20.56 -11.21
C ASN A 207 -14.03 -20.64 -10.58
N SER A 208 -14.58 -21.84 -10.35
CA SER A 208 -15.82 -22.01 -9.55
C SER A 208 -15.61 -21.49 -8.11
N GLY A 209 -16.07 -20.27 -7.81
CA GLY A 209 -16.03 -19.65 -6.49
C GLY A 209 -17.37 -19.65 -5.77
N ILE A 210 -17.34 -19.56 -4.44
CA ILE A 210 -18.54 -19.33 -3.63
C ILE A 210 -18.30 -18.03 -2.86
N VAL A 211 -18.97 -16.97 -3.28
CA VAL A 211 -19.07 -15.73 -2.51
C VAL A 211 -20.35 -15.83 -1.70
N ASN A 212 -20.21 -16.09 -0.40
CA ASN A 212 -21.34 -16.16 0.54
C ASN A 212 -21.67 -14.79 1.15
N GLY A 213 -20.77 -13.82 1.03
CA GLY A 213 -21.08 -12.43 1.37
C GLY A 213 -21.95 -11.76 0.31
N GLY A 214 -22.61 -10.67 0.68
CA GLY A 214 -23.43 -9.91 -0.26
C GLY A 214 -22.59 -9.26 -1.35
N ILE A 215 -23.04 -9.40 -2.61
CA ILE A 215 -22.60 -8.56 -3.73
C ILE A 215 -23.72 -7.55 -3.98
N CYS A 216 -23.40 -6.26 -3.88
CA CYS A 216 -24.38 -5.18 -4.06
C CYS A 216 -23.74 -3.95 -4.69
N GLY A 217 -24.56 -3.00 -5.16
CA GLY A 217 -24.08 -1.74 -5.69
C GLY A 217 -24.91 -1.21 -6.86
N SER A 218 -24.61 0.01 -7.29
CA SER A 218 -25.34 0.71 -8.36
C SER A 218 -24.66 0.67 -9.72
N GLY A 219 -23.45 0.14 -9.84
CA GLY A 219 -22.67 0.11 -11.09
C GLY A 219 -22.02 -1.24 -11.35
N GLY A 220 -21.40 -1.40 -12.52
CA GLY A 220 -20.60 -2.57 -12.87
C GLY A 220 -21.35 -3.73 -13.52
N SER A 221 -20.56 -4.71 -13.97
CA SER A 221 -21.04 -6.03 -14.43
C SER A 221 -20.60 -7.10 -13.42
N TRP A 222 -21.53 -7.98 -13.03
CA TRP A 222 -21.32 -9.05 -12.05
C TRP A 222 -21.80 -10.38 -12.62
#